data_AF-R5AVX7-F1
#
_entry.id   AF-R5AVX7-F1
#
_cell.length_a   1.000
_cell.length_b   1.000
_cell.length_c   1.000
_cell.angle_alpha   90.00
_cell.angle_beta   90.00
_cell.angle_gamma   90.00
#
_symmetry.space_group_name_H-M   'P 1'
#
loop_
_entity.id
_entity.type
_entity.pdbx_description
1 polymer ?
#
loop_
_entity_poly.entity_id
_entity_poly.type
_entity_poly.pdbx_seq_one_letter_code
_entity_poly.pdbx_strand_id
1 'polypeptide(L)'
;MGHGHDYMDSPGDPLYSFGHGLSYTSFEYSNLLIRSAADGKSCEVSYRITNIGNRSGAEVVQLYLRDVVASVSQPPMLLKGFTRIELSPGESRTTTFNLGAEELSIYNAGLERVIEPGLFKVMIGASSADIRLTGDFTL
;
A
#
# COMPACT_ATOMS: atom_id res chain seq x y z
N MET A 1 12.96 -44.70 -20.07
CA MET A 1 11.66 -44.42 -20.74
C MET A 1 10.63 -44.37 -19.61
N GLY A 2 10.23 -43.24 -19.04
CA GLY A 2 9.82 -41.99 -19.68
C GLY A 2 8.29 -41.93 -19.70
N HIS A 3 7.63 -41.96 -18.52
CA HIS A 3 6.19 -41.75 -18.39
C HIS A 3 5.95 -40.31 -17.95
N GLY A 4 5.12 -39.62 -18.72
CA GLY A 4 5.02 -38.17 -18.80
C GLY A 4 4.51 -37.51 -17.53
N HIS A 5 5.19 -36.41 -17.18
CA HIS A 5 4.57 -35.29 -16.50
C HIS A 5 3.57 -34.64 -17.45
N ASP A 6 2.28 -34.88 -17.22
CA ASP A 6 1.23 -33.97 -17.62
C ASP A 6 0.63 -33.44 -16.31
N TYR A 7 1.24 -32.37 -15.79
CA TYR A 7 0.62 -31.55 -14.76
C TYR A 7 0.06 -30.33 -15.49
N MET A 8 -1.28 -30.33 -15.57
CA MET A 8 -2.09 -29.23 -16.05
C MET A 8 -1.58 -27.89 -15.52
N ASP A 9 -1.33 -27.01 -16.48
CA ASP A 9 -1.34 -25.56 -16.38
C ASP A 9 -2.39 -25.07 -15.37
N SER A 10 -1.92 -24.61 -14.22
CA SER A 10 -2.66 -23.67 -13.40
C SER A 10 -1.60 -22.78 -12.74
N PRO A 11 -1.37 -21.56 -13.23
CA PRO A 11 -0.60 -20.61 -12.44
C PRO A 11 -1.35 -20.43 -11.12
N GLY A 12 -0.66 -20.71 -10.01
CA GLY A 12 -1.15 -20.55 -8.65
C GLY A 12 -1.26 -19.08 -8.27
N ASP A 13 -1.92 -18.28 -9.10
CA ASP A 13 -2.31 -16.93 -8.77
C ASP A 13 -3.54 -17.01 -7.86
N PRO A 14 -3.51 -16.41 -6.66
CA PRO A 14 -4.66 -16.43 -5.76
C PRO A 14 -5.86 -15.78 -6.45
N LEU A 15 -6.92 -16.56 -6.67
CA LEU A 15 -8.11 -16.11 -7.42
C LEU A 15 -8.86 -14.95 -6.73
N TYR A 16 -8.60 -14.69 -5.44
CA TYR A 16 -9.16 -13.56 -4.70
C TYR A 16 -8.19 -13.13 -3.60
N SER A 17 -7.57 -11.97 -3.79
CA SER A 17 -6.88 -11.26 -2.71
C SER A 17 -7.90 -10.55 -1.82
N PHE A 18 -7.69 -10.60 -0.50
CA PHE A 18 -8.49 -9.85 0.48
C PHE A 18 -8.45 -8.35 0.10
N GLY A 19 -9.62 -7.76 -0.18
CA GLY A 19 -9.74 -6.37 -0.64
C GLY A 19 -10.15 -6.19 -2.11
N HIS A 20 -10.52 -7.25 -2.83
CA HIS A 20 -11.25 -7.19 -4.12
C HIS A 20 -12.65 -6.59 -3.94
N GLY A 21 -12.73 -5.30 -3.57
CA GLY A 21 -13.91 -4.49 -3.74
C GLY A 21 -14.13 -4.30 -5.23
N LEU A 22 -15.10 -5.01 -5.79
CA LEU A 22 -15.61 -4.78 -7.14
C LEU A 22 -16.28 -3.39 -7.16
N SER A 23 -15.48 -2.34 -7.13
CA SER A 23 -15.90 -1.03 -7.58
C SER A 23 -16.38 -1.19 -9.03
N TYR A 24 -17.66 -0.95 -9.28
CA TYR A 24 -18.25 -0.95 -10.64
C TYR A 24 -17.69 0.18 -11.53
N THR A 25 -16.60 0.82 -11.09
CA THR A 25 -15.94 1.94 -11.72
C THR A 25 -14.43 1.78 -11.55
N SER A 26 -13.66 2.33 -12.47
CA SER A 26 -12.20 2.28 -12.44
C SER A 26 -11.64 3.53 -11.81
N PHE A 27 -10.61 3.38 -10.98
CA PHE A 27 -9.93 4.48 -10.31
C PHE A 27 -8.48 4.58 -10.74
N GLU A 28 -8.06 5.77 -11.13
CA GLU A 28 -6.66 6.07 -11.42
C GLU A 28 -6.01 6.72 -10.20
N TYR A 29 -4.80 6.28 -9.89
CA TYR A 29 -3.99 6.78 -8.80
C TYR A 29 -2.78 7.49 -9.40
N SER A 30 -2.52 8.71 -8.97
CA SER A 30 -1.43 9.54 -9.52
C SER A 30 -0.89 10.52 -8.48
N ASN A 31 0.21 11.20 -8.83
CA ASN A 31 0.81 12.26 -8.03
C ASN A 31 1.16 11.83 -6.59
N LEU A 32 1.88 10.71 -6.44
CA LEU A 32 2.40 10.30 -5.14
C LEU A 32 3.46 11.31 -4.68
N LEU A 33 3.23 11.93 -3.53
CA LEU A 33 4.14 12.85 -2.87
C LEU A 33 4.40 12.34 -1.46
N ILE A 34 5.67 12.19 -1.12
CA ILE A 34 6.10 11.73 0.20
C ILE A 34 6.94 12.85 0.81
N ARG A 35 6.59 13.26 2.04
CA ARG A 35 7.28 14.31 2.79
C ARG A 35 7.60 13.79 4.19
N SER A 36 8.85 13.41 4.42
CA SER A 36 9.33 13.14 5.77
C SER A 36 9.62 14.44 6.51
N ALA A 37 9.25 14.51 7.79
CA ALA A 37 9.63 15.61 8.65
C ALA A 37 11.09 15.47 9.09
N ALA A 38 11.78 16.59 9.24
CA ALA A 38 13.18 16.63 9.67
C ALA A 38 13.43 16.06 11.07
N ASP A 39 12.38 15.92 11.90
CA ASP A 39 12.48 15.30 13.23
C ASP A 39 12.65 13.77 13.16
N GLY A 40 12.47 13.15 11.99
CA GLY A 40 12.59 11.71 11.84
C GLY A 40 11.51 10.93 12.59
N LYS A 41 10.33 11.53 12.79
CA LYS A 41 9.22 10.93 13.54
C LYS A 41 7.86 11.09 12.88
N SER A 42 7.79 11.72 11.70
CA SER A 42 6.55 11.83 10.96
C SER A 42 6.79 11.86 9.45
N CYS A 43 5.83 11.35 8.71
CA CYS A 43 5.84 11.33 7.25
C CYS A 43 4.44 11.62 6.74
N GLU A 44 4.33 12.48 5.74
CA GLU A 44 3.09 12.76 5.04
C GLU A 44 3.15 12.12 3.65
N VAL A 45 2.18 11.26 3.37
CA VAL A 45 2.02 10.59 2.07
C VAL A 45 0.74 11.09 1.43
N SER A 46 0.88 11.89 0.38
CA SER A 46 -0.25 12.43 -0.38
C SER A 46 -0.31 11.80 -1.78
N TYR A 47 -1.51 11.57 -2.27
CA TYR A 47 -1.75 11.07 -3.62
C TYR A 47 -3.09 11.56 -4.14
N ARG A 48 -3.24 11.58 -5.46
CA ARG A 48 -4.50 11.88 -6.14
C ARG A 48 -5.15 10.60 -6.60
N ILE A 49 -6.44 10.47 -6.33
CA ILE A 49 -7.30 9.43 -6.87
C ILE A 49 -8.35 10.06 -7.78
N THR A 50 -8.61 9.47 -8.94
CA THR A 50 -9.61 9.94 -9.90
C THR A 50 -10.51 8.81 -10.32
N ASN A 51 -11.82 9.01 -10.26
CA ASN A 51 -12.77 8.05 -10.85
C ASN A 51 -12.79 8.26 -12.37
N ILE A 52 -12.17 7.34 -13.10
CA ILE A 52 -12.11 7.36 -14.57
C ILE A 52 -13.21 6.51 -15.22
N GLY A 53 -14.07 5.87 -14.42
CA GLY A 53 -15.21 5.11 -14.93
C GLY A 53 -16.47 5.94 -15.08
N ASN A 54 -17.53 5.28 -15.54
CA ASN A 54 -18.76 5.94 -15.99
C ASN A 54 -19.86 6.00 -14.92
N ARG A 55 -19.54 5.61 -13.67
CA ARG A 55 -20.48 5.54 -12.55
C ARG A 55 -19.80 6.03 -11.27
N SER A 56 -20.58 6.57 -10.34
CA SER A 56 -20.09 6.87 -8.99
C SER A 56 -19.72 5.57 -8.28
N GLY A 57 -18.64 5.59 -7.50
CA GLY A 57 -18.16 4.42 -6.77
C GLY A 57 -17.38 4.82 -5.53
N ALA A 58 -17.14 3.83 -4.66
CA ALA A 58 -16.32 3.99 -3.47
C ALA A 58 -15.08 3.13 -3.59
N GLU A 59 -13.89 3.73 -3.47
CA GLU A 59 -12.62 3.01 -3.46
C GLU A 59 -12.06 2.95 -2.04
N VAL A 60 -11.57 1.78 -1.62
CA VAL A 60 -10.85 1.64 -0.36
C VAL A 60 -9.36 1.65 -0.65
N VAL A 61 -8.72 2.77 -0.37
CA VAL A 61 -7.29 2.92 -0.56
C VAL A 61 -6.55 2.44 0.68
N GLN A 62 -5.58 1.56 0.48
CA GLN A 62 -4.77 0.95 1.52
C GLN A 62 -3.32 1.42 1.40
N LEU A 63 -2.74 1.85 2.53
CA LEU A 63 -1.36 2.28 2.66
C LEU A 63 -0.55 1.21 3.38
N TYR A 64 0.46 0.71 2.69
CA TYR A 64 1.43 -0.23 3.25
C TYR A 64 2.80 0.42 3.36
N LEU A 65 3.50 0.10 4.45
CA LEU A 65 4.92 0.37 4.61
C LEU A 65 5.71 -0.93 4.61
N ARG A 66 6.87 -0.87 3.97
CA ARG A 66 7.89 -1.91 4.03
C ARG A 66 9.21 -1.30 4.47
N ASP A 67 9.79 -1.87 5.50
CA ASP A 67 11.16 -1.56 5.88
C ASP A 67 12.12 -2.34 4.96
N VAL A 68 13.04 -1.64 4.30
CA VAL A 68 14.03 -2.24 3.38
C VAL A 68 15.32 -2.61 4.11
N VAL A 69 15.58 -2.03 5.27
CA VAL A 69 16.84 -2.13 6.03
C VAL A 69 16.70 -3.02 7.27
N ALA A 70 15.50 -3.53 7.56
CA ALA A 70 15.19 -4.26 8.78
C ALA A 70 16.18 -5.42 8.99
N SER A 71 16.93 -5.33 10.08
CA SER A 71 17.89 -6.33 10.56
C SER A 71 17.21 -7.65 10.98
N VAL A 72 15.87 -7.65 11.05
CA VAL A 72 15.03 -8.77 11.50
C VAL A 72 14.04 -9.13 10.39
N SER A 73 13.77 -10.41 10.17
CA SER A 73 12.75 -10.88 9.20
C SER A 73 11.34 -10.44 9.63
N GLN A 74 10.94 -9.25 9.21
CA GLN A 74 9.58 -8.73 9.38
C GLN A 74 8.70 -9.11 8.18
N PRO A 75 7.36 -9.14 8.34
CA PRO A 75 6.46 -9.30 7.21
C PRO A 75 6.75 -8.22 6.15
N PRO A 76 6.82 -8.58 4.86
CA PRO A 76 7.32 -7.70 3.82
C PRO A 76 6.44 -6.47 3.58
N MET A 77 5.22 -6.41 4.13
CA MET A 77 4.27 -5.30 3.98
C MET A 77 3.41 -5.17 5.25
N LEU A 78 3.40 -4.00 5.86
CA LEU A 78 2.56 -3.66 7.01
C LEU A 78 1.50 -2.65 6.60
N LEU A 79 0.21 -3.00 6.75
CA LEU A 79 -0.89 -2.05 6.56
C LEU A 79 -0.83 -0.99 7.68
N LYS A 80 -0.59 0.27 7.31
CA LYS A 80 -0.53 1.39 8.26
C LYS A 80 -1.84 2.17 8.30
N GLY A 81 -2.54 2.23 7.18
CA GLY A 81 -3.83 2.90 7.13
C GLY A 81 -4.65 2.44 5.95
N PHE A 82 -5.96 2.66 6.03
CA PHE A 82 -6.86 2.54 4.90
C PHE A 82 -7.88 3.67 4.98
N THR A 83 -8.38 4.11 3.83
CA THR A 83 -9.38 5.16 3.75
C THR A 83 -10.36 4.85 2.63
N ARG A 84 -11.64 5.05 2.90
CA ARG A 84 -12.71 4.86 1.92
C ARG A 84 -13.04 6.21 1.30
N ILE A 85 -12.94 6.29 -0.02
CA ILE A 85 -13.17 7.51 -0.79
C ILE A 85 -14.29 7.27 -1.77
N GLU A 86 -15.33 8.08 -1.68
CA GLU A 86 -16.44 8.08 -2.64
C GLU A 86 -16.20 9.19 -3.68
N LEU A 87 -16.27 8.85 -4.97
CA LEU A 87 -16.06 9.79 -6.07
C LEU A 87 -17.12 9.62 -7.15
N SER A 88 -17.62 10.74 -7.64
CA SER A 88 -18.45 10.81 -8.85
C SER A 88 -17.63 10.51 -10.12
N PRO A 89 -18.23 10.11 -11.24
CA PRO A 89 -17.49 9.88 -12.48
C PRO A 89 -16.77 11.17 -12.93
N GLY A 90 -15.47 11.07 -13.22
CA GLY A 90 -14.60 12.21 -13.55
C GLY A 90 -14.12 13.03 -12.35
N GLU A 91 -14.54 12.70 -11.12
CA GLU A 91 -14.12 13.40 -9.92
C GLU A 91 -12.72 12.95 -9.49
N SER A 92 -11.88 13.92 -9.14
CA SER A 92 -10.58 13.69 -8.52
C SER A 92 -10.56 14.19 -7.09
N ARG A 93 -9.90 13.45 -6.21
CA ARG A 93 -9.63 13.87 -4.84
C ARG A 93 -8.18 13.61 -4.47
N THR A 94 -7.59 14.57 -3.78
CA THR A 94 -6.28 14.39 -3.14
C THR A 94 -6.51 13.88 -1.73
N THR A 95 -5.85 12.79 -1.39
CA THR A 95 -5.90 12.18 -0.06
C THR A 95 -4.51 12.11 0.51
N THR A 96 -4.44 12.36 1.81
CA THR A 96 -3.19 12.44 2.55
C THR A 96 -3.27 11.50 3.76
N PHE A 97 -2.24 10.69 3.93
CA PHE A 97 -2.00 9.91 5.13
C PHE A 97 -0.87 10.55 5.93
N ASN A 98 -1.15 10.86 7.18
CA ASN A 98 -0.18 11.44 8.11
C ASN A 98 0.32 10.33 9.02
N LEU A 99 1.48 9.76 8.67
CA LEU A 99 2.14 8.73 9.46
C LEU A 99 2.89 9.37 10.61
N GLY A 100 2.43 9.13 11.83
CA GLY A 100 3.12 9.57 13.05
C GLY A 100 4.21 8.60 13.51
N ALA A 101 4.85 8.94 14.63
CA ALA A 101 5.84 8.09 15.31
C ALA A 101 5.27 6.69 15.63
N GLU A 102 3.98 6.62 15.92
CA GLU A 102 3.27 5.38 16.18
C GLU A 102 3.18 4.49 14.93
N GLU A 103 2.82 5.06 13.78
CA GLU A 103 2.70 4.28 12.55
C GLU A 103 4.07 3.93 11.97
N LEU A 104 5.09 4.74 12.19
CA LEU A 104 6.46 4.51 11.73
C LEU A 104 7.26 3.56 12.65
N SER A 105 6.85 3.43 13.91
CA SER A 105 7.56 2.56 14.85
C SER A 105 7.25 1.08 14.59
N ILE A 106 8.30 0.28 14.77
CA ILE A 106 8.29 -1.17 14.65
C ILE A 106 8.57 -1.81 16.00
N TYR A 107 8.11 -3.05 16.19
CA TYR A 107 8.46 -3.83 17.36
C TYR A 107 9.80 -4.52 17.12
N ASN A 108 10.80 -4.23 17.97
CA ASN A 108 12.08 -4.93 17.95
C ASN A 108 11.95 -6.34 18.57
N ALA A 109 13.04 -7.13 18.57
CA ALA A 109 13.07 -8.47 19.17
C ALA A 109 12.77 -8.49 20.69
N GLY A 110 12.89 -7.34 21.36
CA GLY A 110 12.52 -7.12 22.76
C GLY A 110 11.07 -6.68 22.98
N LEU A 111 10.24 -6.66 21.93
CA LEU A 111 8.85 -6.14 21.95
C LEU A 111 8.77 -4.64 22.27
N GLU A 112 9.85 -3.90 22.07
CA GLU A 112 9.87 -2.44 22.23
C GLU A 112 9.56 -1.75 20.91
N ARG A 113 8.74 -0.70 20.98
CA ARG A 113 8.36 0.12 19.83
C ARG A 113 9.49 1.12 19.56
N VAL A 114 10.23 0.92 18.48
CA VAL A 114 11.36 1.78 18.10
C VAL A 114 11.17 2.32 16.69
N ILE A 115 11.68 3.52 16.43
CA ILE A 115 11.79 4.09 15.09
C ILE A 115 13.25 3.92 14.68
N GLU A 116 13.51 3.01 13.75
CA GLU A 116 14.85 2.84 13.21
C GLU A 116 15.01 3.79 12.01
N PRO A 117 16.09 4.60 11.97
CA PRO A 117 16.41 5.37 10.78
C PRO A 117 16.74 4.38 9.65
N GLY A 118 16.13 4.56 8.49
CA GLY A 118 16.13 3.54 7.46
C GLY A 118 15.40 3.95 6.19
N LEU A 119 15.57 3.13 5.14
CA LEU A 119 14.82 3.28 3.90
C LEU A 119 13.47 2.58 4.03
N PHE A 120 12.41 3.36 3.98
CA PHE A 120 11.04 2.88 4.00
C PHE A 120 10.44 2.96 2.60
N LYS A 121 9.81 1.87 2.17
CA LYS A 121 9.04 1.82 0.93
C LYS A 121 7.55 1.99 1.26
N VAL A 122 6.95 3.03 0.69
CA VAL A 122 5.53 3.32 0.70
C VAL A 122 4.86 2.65 -0.48
N MET A 123 3.76 1.95 -0.22
CA MET A 123 2.97 1.28 -1.26
C MET A 123 1.50 1.63 -1.03
N ILE A 124 0.86 2.19 -2.05
CA ILE A 124 -0.56 2.53 -2.03
C ILE A 124 -1.25 1.67 -3.07
N GLY A 125 -2.32 0.99 -2.65
CA GLY A 125 -3.07 0.08 -3.48
C GLY A 125 -4.53 0.00 -3.09
N ALA A 126 -5.32 -0.70 -3.90
CA ALA A 126 -6.67 -1.10 -3.53
C ALA A 126 -6.65 -2.33 -2.59
N SER A 127 -5.58 -3.15 -2.68
CA SER A 127 -5.35 -4.35 -1.88
C SER A 127 -3.85 -4.64 -1.79
N SER A 128 -3.44 -5.55 -0.91
CA SER A 128 -2.05 -5.98 -0.76
C SER A 128 -1.51 -6.68 -2.01
N ALA A 129 -2.39 -7.17 -2.88
CA ALA A 129 -2.04 -7.72 -4.19
C ALA A 129 -2.17 -6.71 -5.35
N ASP A 130 -2.85 -5.58 -5.14
CA ASP A 130 -3.09 -4.55 -6.17
C ASP A 130 -2.46 -3.23 -5.75
N ILE A 131 -1.13 -3.18 -5.82
CA ILE A 131 -0.34 -1.98 -5.52
C ILE A 131 -0.23 -1.13 -6.78
N ARG A 132 -0.73 0.11 -6.73
CA ARG A 132 -0.80 1.02 -7.89
C ARG A 132 0.23 2.15 -7.83
N LEU A 133 0.58 2.60 -6.63
CA LEU A 133 1.63 3.59 -6.44
C LEU A 133 2.67 3.06 -5.46
N THR A 134 3.93 3.29 -5.79
CA THR A 134 5.05 2.99 -4.88
C THR A 134 5.99 4.18 -4.83
N GLY A 135 6.52 4.45 -3.65
CA GLY A 135 7.61 5.39 -3.45
C GLY A 135 8.46 4.97 -2.28
N ASP A 136 9.55 5.66 -2.07
CA ASP A 136 10.47 5.41 -0.97
C ASP A 136 10.88 6.72 -0.32
N PHE A 137 11.19 6.64 0.96
CA PHE A 137 11.73 7.75 1.72
C PHE A 137 12.71 7.24 2.77
N THR A 138 13.65 8.10 3.14
CA THR A 138 14.59 7.82 4.23
C THR A 138 14.17 8.62 5.46
N LEU A 139 14.25 7.94 6.60
CA LEU A 139 13.97 8.45 7.93
C LEU A 139 15.26 8.72 8.69
#